data_AF-A0A7X7GF83-F1
#
_entry.id   AF-A0A7X7GF83-F1
#
_cell.length_a   1.000
_cell.length_b   1.000
_cell.length_c   1.000
_cell.angle_alpha   90.00
_cell.angle_beta   90.00
_cell.angle_gamma   90.00
#
_symmetry.space_group_name_H-M   'P 1'
#
loop_
_entity.id
_entity.type
_entity.pdbx_description
1 polymer ?
#
loop_
_entity_poly.entity_id
_entity_poly.type
_entity_poly.pdbx_seq_one_letter_code
_entity_poly.pdbx_strand_id
1 'polypeptide(L)'
;MPVTDVRHDSDTLTLTITAEFAAPVARIWQVYADPRQLEKIWGPPTFPATVVDHDLKPGTRTTYFMTGPDGEKYAGYWDITAVDEP
;
A
#
# COMPACT_ATOMS: atom_id res chain seq x y z
N MET A 1 -2.55 -10.11 -14.74
CA MET A 1 -1.48 -10.97 -14.22
C MET A 1 -1.10 -10.40 -12.86
N PRO A 2 -1.02 -11.20 -11.80
CA PRO A 2 -0.76 -10.70 -10.46
C PRO A 2 0.75 -10.59 -10.23
N VAL A 3 1.18 -10.61 -8.97
CA VAL A 3 2.56 -10.84 -8.54
C VAL A 3 3.25 -11.89 -9.44
N THR A 4 4.43 -11.55 -9.97
CA THR A 4 5.22 -12.39 -10.88
C THR A 4 6.43 -13.02 -10.20
N ASP A 5 6.91 -12.45 -9.11
CA ASP A 5 8.08 -12.95 -8.35
C ASP A 5 8.01 -12.48 -6.89
N VAL A 6 8.43 -13.34 -5.97
CA VAL A 6 8.59 -13.03 -4.54
C VAL A 6 9.95 -13.54 -4.09
N ARG A 7 10.78 -12.65 -3.55
CA ARG A 7 12.13 -12.97 -3.08
C ARG A 7 12.32 -12.51 -1.65
N HIS A 8 12.87 -13.40 -0.84
CA HIS A 8 13.24 -13.14 0.54
C HIS A 8 14.75 -13.33 0.69
N ASP A 9 15.42 -12.30 1.20
CA ASP A 9 16.84 -12.31 1.53
C ASP A 9 17.01 -11.92 2.99
N SER A 10 17.32 -12.91 3.82
CA SER A 10 17.51 -12.73 5.26
C SER A 10 18.84 -12.09 5.62
N ASP A 11 19.83 -12.10 4.73
CA ASP A 11 21.15 -11.52 4.99
C ASP A 11 21.07 -9.99 4.88
N THR A 12 20.26 -9.49 3.95
CA THR A 12 20.00 -8.04 3.77
C THR A 12 18.71 -7.56 4.46
N LEU A 13 17.93 -8.46 5.05
CA LEU A 13 16.61 -8.20 5.66
C LEU A 13 15.62 -7.58 4.65
N THR A 14 15.60 -8.10 3.42
CA THR A 14 14.73 -7.58 2.35
C THR A 14 13.68 -8.60 1.91
N LEU A 15 12.47 -8.08 1.65
CA LEU A 15 11.39 -8.79 0.99
C LEU A 15 11.02 -8.03 -0.28
N THR A 16 11.25 -8.63 -1.45
CA THR A 16 10.94 -8.03 -2.75
C THR A 16 9.75 -8.74 -3.38
N ILE A 17 8.73 -7.98 -3.76
CA ILE A 17 7.55 -8.47 -4.48
C ILE A 17 7.49 -7.74 -5.82
N THR A 18 7.53 -8.49 -6.92
CA THR A 18 7.41 -7.95 -8.28
C THR A 18 6.01 -8.25 -8.82
N ALA A 19 5.36 -7.28 -9.46
CA ALA A 19 4.05 -7.46 -10.06
C ALA A 19 3.96 -6.76 -11.43
N GLU A 20 3.21 -7.34 -12.35
CA GLU A 20 2.99 -6.79 -13.69
C GLU A 20 1.51 -6.49 -13.92
N PHE A 21 1.19 -5.21 -14.13
CA PHE A 21 -0.18 -4.78 -14.38
C PHE A 21 -0.38 -4.38 -15.83
N ALA A 22 -1.50 -4.79 -16.42
CA ALA A 22 -1.91 -4.38 -17.77
C ALA A 22 -2.50 -2.95 -17.76
N ALA A 23 -1.75 -1.99 -17.23
CA ALA A 23 -2.12 -0.58 -17.15
C ALA A 23 -0.87 0.31 -17.22
N PRO A 24 -0.98 1.56 -17.71
CA PRO A 24 0.15 2.50 -17.72
C PRO A 24 0.64 2.86 -16.32
N VAL A 25 1.90 3.31 -16.21
CA VAL A 25 2.54 3.71 -14.93
C VAL A 25 1.68 4.73 -14.17
N ALA A 26 1.22 5.79 -14.84
CA ALA A 26 0.35 6.81 -14.24
C ALA A 26 -0.94 6.23 -13.64
N ARG A 27 -1.51 5.15 -14.22
CA ARG A 27 -2.70 4.51 -13.66
C ARG A 27 -2.39 3.76 -12.37
N ILE A 28 -1.23 3.12 -12.28
CA ILE A 28 -0.80 2.40 -11.08
C ILE A 28 -0.44 3.40 -9.97
N TRP A 29 0.21 4.50 -10.30
CA TRP A 29 0.48 5.60 -9.37
C TRP A 29 -0.79 6.09 -8.66
N GLN A 30 -1.88 6.29 -9.41
CA GLN A 30 -3.17 6.72 -8.87
C GLN A 30 -3.76 5.76 -7.84
N VAL A 31 -3.37 4.48 -7.82
CA VAL A 31 -3.80 3.55 -6.76
C VAL A 31 -3.22 3.94 -5.40
N TYR A 32 -2.01 4.49 -5.39
CA TYR A 32 -1.34 4.94 -4.16
C TYR A 32 -1.66 6.39 -3.82
N ALA A 33 -1.83 7.26 -4.83
CA ALA A 33 -2.09 8.69 -4.63
C ALA A 33 -3.55 9.01 -4.26
N ASP A 34 -4.52 8.16 -4.65
CA ASP A 34 -5.92 8.31 -4.27
C ASP A 34 -6.24 7.42 -3.05
N PRO A 35 -6.55 8.00 -1.87
CA PRO A 35 -6.81 7.22 -0.66
C PRO A 35 -8.00 6.28 -0.78
N ARG A 36 -8.98 6.60 -1.64
CA ARG A 36 -10.17 5.77 -1.87
C ARG A 36 -9.89 4.58 -2.79
N GLN A 37 -8.82 4.64 -3.59
CA GLN A 37 -8.31 3.48 -4.32
C GLN A 37 -7.39 2.66 -3.44
N LEU A 38 -6.53 3.32 -2.66
CA LEU A 38 -5.60 2.67 -1.76
C LEU A 38 -6.31 1.76 -0.74
N GLU A 39 -7.35 2.27 -0.06
CA GLU A 39 -8.06 1.48 0.95
C GLU A 39 -8.74 0.22 0.40
N LYS A 40 -9.09 0.21 -0.90
CA LYS A 40 -9.71 -0.95 -1.57
C LYS A 40 -8.73 -2.08 -1.84
N ILE A 41 -7.44 -1.77 -1.97
CA ILE A 41 -6.41 -2.75 -2.32
C ILE A 41 -5.49 -3.10 -1.15
N TRP A 42 -5.38 -2.23 -0.14
CA TRP A 42 -4.46 -2.40 0.99
C TRP A 42 -4.89 -3.53 1.92
N GLY A 43 -6.20 -3.65 2.13
CA GLY A 43 -6.79 -4.72 2.93
C GLY A 43 -7.32 -5.84 2.05
N PRO A 44 -6.96 -7.12 2.29
CA PRO A 44 -7.67 -8.22 1.66
C PRO A 44 -9.15 -8.21 2.10
N PRO A 45 -10.08 -8.87 1.39
CA PRO A 45 -11.51 -8.84 1.71
C PRO A 45 -11.85 -9.27 3.16
N THR A 46 -11.03 -10.12 3.77
CA THR A 46 -11.16 -10.57 5.16
C THR A 46 -10.62 -9.57 6.18
N PHE A 47 -9.81 -8.60 5.75
CA PHE A 47 -9.28 -7.50 6.55
C PHE A 47 -9.46 -6.15 5.83
N PRO A 48 -10.69 -5.64 5.68
CA PRO A 48 -10.92 -4.36 5.01
C PRO A 48 -10.10 -3.24 5.66
N ALA A 49 -9.46 -2.43 4.82
CA ALA A 49 -8.69 -1.27 5.25
C ALA A 49 -9.52 0.02 5.18
N THR A 50 -9.18 0.98 6.01
CA THR A 50 -9.68 2.36 5.95
C THR A 50 -8.49 3.30 6.06
N VAL A 51 -8.33 4.16 5.06
CA VAL A 51 -7.33 5.24 5.08
C VAL A 51 -7.98 6.44 5.76
N VAL A 52 -7.36 6.90 6.85
CA VAL A 52 -7.87 7.99 7.70
C VAL A 52 -7.33 9.32 7.19
N ASP A 53 -6.02 9.52 7.27
CA ASP A 53 -5.32 10.67 6.69
C ASP A 53 -4.42 10.19 5.55
N HIS A 54 -4.34 10.97 4.48
CA HIS A 54 -3.46 10.67 3.36
C HIS A 54 -3.01 11.95 2.67
N ASP A 55 -1.70 12.15 2.66
CA ASP A 55 -1.03 13.10 1.78
C ASP A 55 0.25 12.42 1.28
N LEU A 56 0.41 12.31 -0.03
CA LEU A 56 1.54 11.66 -0.66
C LEU A 56 2.59 12.71 -1.07
N LYS A 57 3.21 13.35 -0.07
CA LYS A 57 4.30 14.32 -0.23
C LYS A 57 5.44 14.01 0.75
N PRO A 58 6.70 14.36 0.46
CA PRO A 58 7.78 14.18 1.42
C PRO A 58 7.49 14.93 2.74
N GLY A 59 7.69 14.25 3.87
CA GLY A 59 7.48 14.79 5.22
C GLY A 59 6.05 14.67 5.75
N THR A 60 5.09 14.16 4.99
CA THR A 60 3.72 13.94 5.45
C THR A 60 3.50 12.51 5.94
N ARG A 61 2.35 12.27 6.57
CA ARG A 61 1.96 10.97 7.10
C ARG A 61 0.66 10.48 6.49
N THR A 62 0.64 9.21 6.10
CA THR A 62 -0.60 8.47 5.80
C THR A 62 -0.93 7.58 6.97
N THR A 63 -2.19 7.59 7.45
CA THR A 63 -2.67 6.77 8.57
C THR A 63 -3.79 5.86 8.11
N TYR A 64 -3.81 4.62 8.59
CA TYR A 64 -4.85 3.65 8.23
C TYR A 64 -5.11 2.67 9.36
N PHE A 65 -6.23 1.97 9.28
CA PHE A 65 -6.47 0.77 10.07
C PHE A 65 -7.06 -0.34 9.21
N MET A 66 -6.80 -1.58 9.60
CA MET A 66 -7.39 -2.79 9.03
C MET A 66 -8.30 -3.43 10.08
N THR A 67 -9.48 -3.87 9.67
CA THR A 67 -10.45 -4.52 10.58
C THR A 67 -10.44 -6.01 10.33
N GLY A 68 -10.02 -6.81 11.30
CA GLY A 68 -10.02 -8.27 11.18
C GLY A 68 -11.41 -8.90 11.25
N PRO A 69 -11.53 -10.21 10.97
CA PRO A 69 -12.79 -10.94 10.98
C PRO A 69 -13.55 -10.85 12.31
N ASP A 70 -12.83 -10.78 13.42
CA ASP A 70 -13.39 -10.68 14.77
C ASP A 70 -13.72 -9.23 15.18
N GLY A 71 -13.58 -8.27 14.25
CA GLY A 71 -13.81 -6.84 14.47
C GLY A 71 -12.65 -6.09 15.12
N GLU A 72 -11.56 -6.79 15.48
CA GLU A 72 -10.34 -6.16 16.01
C GLU A 72 -9.73 -5.23 14.96
N LYS A 73 -9.28 -4.05 15.40
CA LYS A 73 -8.67 -3.04 14.52
C LYS A 73 -7.18 -2.94 14.76
N TYR A 74 -6.41 -3.05 13.69
CA TYR A 74 -4.96 -2.87 13.68
C TYR A 74 -4.62 -1.59 12.93
N ALA A 75 -4.04 -0.62 13.62
CA ALA A 75 -3.64 0.65 13.04
C ALA A 75 -2.20 0.63 12.52
N GLY A 76 -1.94 1.36 11.45
CA GLY A 76 -0.63 1.56 10.86
C GLY A 76 -0.49 2.97 10.29
N TYR A 77 0.75 3.35 9.98
CA TYR A 77 1.04 4.62 9.33
C TYR A 77 2.27 4.49 8.43
N TRP A 78 2.36 5.36 7.43
CA TRP A 78 3.58 5.59 6.66
C TRP A 78 4.05 7.02 6.88
N ASP A 79 5.34 7.16 7.18
CA ASP A 79 6.05 8.43 7.06
C ASP A 79 6.64 8.52 5.65
N ILE A 80 6.14 9.46 4.86
CA ILE A 80 6.56 9.61 3.46
C ILE A 80 7.90 10.32 3.42
N THR A 81 8.95 9.64 2.99
CA THR A 81 10.33 10.18 2.96
C THR A 81 10.69 10.80 1.61
N ALA A 82 10.15 10.28 0.51
CA ALA A 82 10.39 10.77 -0.84
C ALA A 82 9.19 10.43 -1.75
N VAL A 83 8.98 11.25 -2.78
CA VAL A 83 7.94 11.11 -3.81
C VAL A 83 8.54 11.60 -5.13
N ASP A 84 8.50 10.76 -6.16
CA ASP A 84 8.87 11.08 -7.53
C ASP A 84 7.71 10.62 -8.42
N GLU A 85 6.79 11.54 -8.72
CA GLU A 85 5.57 11.25 -9.47
C GLU A 85 5.89 10.98 -10.96
N PRO A 86 5.31 9.92 -11.57
CA PRO A 86 5.58 9.54 -12.96
C PRO A 86 4.91 10.40 -14.04
#